data_AF-A0A0Q9NQ64-F1
#
_entry.id   AF-A0A0Q9NQ64-F1
#
_cell.length_a   1.000
_cell.length_b   1.000
_cell.length_c   1.000
_cell.angle_alpha   90.00
_cell.angle_beta   90.00
_cell.angle_gamma   90.00
#
_symmetry.space_group_name_H-M   'P 1'
#
loop_
_entity.id
_entity.type
_entity.pdbx_description
1 polymer ?
#
loop_
_entity_poly.entity_id
_entity_poly.type
_entity_poly.pdbx_seq_one_letter_code
_entity_poly.pdbx_strand_id
1 'polypeptide(L)'
;MKSPLRHVTGTAVLLAGLIGSGGGMAVASPAAPQAWAPTQAAAPQAPLPAAIPAPPQATQHPFGPNVYVFDPSMPVARIQATVDSIAAQQVDDEMGTKRYSLLFKPGTYGTPEQPLIVQVGYSTEVAGLGAAPTDVTINGHVDVYNRCLSADNCIALNNFWRSLSNLTINVTGLEGCRSSANFWAASQASPMRRINITGGNLSLMDYCTAGPQYASGGFIADSKTGAVINGSQQQYLVRNSSIGSWSNGVWNQVFSGVNGAPPQSFPNPPYTTLAATPISREKPYLTLDQAGQYNVFLPAVRQDSAGTTWENGPTEGRSIPLADFYVAKPGDSVQAINSQLARGKHLLLTPGVYDVDQSIEVKRAGTVVLGLGMATLTAVNGAVPLTVADVPGVDVAAVTIDAGEVESPALMRVGKARQGAGSGPANSAAHSDPANPATLHDVFFRIGGPHVGKASVSLEVNSDNVLLDHIWAWRADHGNGVGWTTNTGANGVIVNGNNVTATGLFVEHYQQYNVIWNGEGGKTVFFQNELPYDAPNQAAWQHDGVLGWAGYKVADSVKTHELWGGGSYVYNNVDPSIHATRGFEVPVTPGVRLHSLLTVNLGAGTLDHVVNDTGAPVSTDAVGVPSYVADFG
;
A
#
# COMPACT_ATOMS: atom_id res chain seq x y z
N MET A 1 14.31 36.42 -31.97
CA MET A 1 14.76 35.12 -31.41
C MET A 1 15.30 35.36 -30.00
N LYS A 2 14.54 34.94 -28.97
CA LYS A 2 14.95 34.68 -27.58
C LYS A 2 13.66 34.36 -26.81
N SER A 3 13.60 33.20 -26.16
CA SER A 3 12.46 32.77 -25.35
C SER A 3 12.72 33.11 -23.88
N PRO A 4 11.75 33.67 -23.13
CA PRO A 4 11.90 33.85 -21.69
C PRO A 4 11.40 32.62 -20.92
N LEU A 5 12.25 32.08 -20.04
CA LEU A 5 11.79 31.18 -18.98
C LEU A 5 10.83 31.93 -18.06
N ARG A 6 9.75 31.28 -17.63
CA ARG A 6 8.95 31.73 -16.48
C ARG A 6 9.30 30.84 -15.28
N HIS A 7 9.80 31.45 -14.21
CA HIS A 7 9.81 30.81 -12.90
C HIS A 7 8.38 30.65 -12.39
N VAL A 8 8.09 29.49 -11.80
CA VAL A 8 6.85 29.24 -11.05
C VAL A 8 7.20 29.27 -9.57
N THR A 9 6.80 30.33 -8.88
CA THR A 9 6.83 30.41 -7.42
C THR A 9 5.50 29.88 -6.88
N GLY A 10 5.50 28.67 -6.32
CA GLY A 10 4.36 28.13 -5.59
C GLY A 10 4.35 28.66 -4.16
N THR A 11 3.29 29.36 -3.77
CA THR A 11 3.11 29.88 -2.41
C THR A 11 2.54 28.77 -1.52
N ALA A 12 3.27 28.37 -0.47
CA ALA A 12 2.74 27.43 0.52
C ALA A 12 1.65 28.11 1.37
N VAL A 13 0.51 27.44 1.54
CA VAL A 13 -0.58 27.88 2.42
C VAL A 13 -0.65 26.94 3.61
N LEU A 14 -0.30 27.42 4.81
CA LEU A 14 -0.55 26.71 6.06
C LEU A 14 -2.03 26.86 6.45
N LEU A 15 -2.66 25.77 6.89
CA LEU A 15 -3.90 25.82 7.67
C LEU A 15 -3.70 25.16 9.04
N ALA A 16 -3.84 25.95 10.10
CA ALA A 16 -3.92 25.47 11.48
C ALA A 16 -5.37 25.60 11.98
N GLY A 17 -5.95 24.51 12.47
CA GLY A 17 -7.31 24.50 13.01
C GLY A 17 -7.35 24.93 14.48
N LEU A 18 -7.97 26.08 14.78
CA LEU A 18 -8.19 26.56 16.15
C LEU A 18 -9.53 26.09 16.71
N ILE A 19 -9.51 25.43 17.87
CA ILE A 19 -10.71 25.00 18.60
C ILE A 19 -11.17 26.12 19.54
N GLY A 20 -12.36 26.67 19.31
CA GLY A 20 -12.98 27.69 20.15
C GLY A 20 -13.94 27.10 21.19
N SER A 21 -13.68 27.33 22.47
CA SER A 21 -14.57 26.97 23.57
C SER A 21 -15.65 28.03 23.81
N GLY A 22 -16.89 27.60 24.09
CA GLY A 22 -18.00 28.50 24.39
C GLY A 22 -19.00 27.87 25.37
N GLY A 23 -19.08 28.40 26.59
CA GLY A 23 -20.01 27.94 27.63
C GLY A 23 -21.45 28.41 27.39
N GLY A 24 -22.43 27.65 27.89
CA GLY A 24 -23.85 27.95 27.71
C GLY A 24 -24.50 28.75 28.85
N MET A 25 -25.77 29.14 28.63
CA MET A 25 -26.74 29.48 29.67
C MET A 25 -28.16 29.09 29.22
N ALA A 26 -28.98 28.57 30.15
CA ALA A 26 -30.45 28.60 30.05
C ALA A 26 -30.95 30.04 30.32
N VAL A 27 -32.17 30.52 30.08
CA VAL A 27 -33.55 30.00 30.26
C VAL A 27 -34.49 30.86 29.35
N ALA A 28 -35.82 30.71 29.16
CA ALA A 28 -36.88 29.85 29.70
C ALA A 28 -38.05 29.71 28.67
N SER A 29 -39.07 28.91 28.99
CA SER A 29 -40.35 28.84 28.26
C SER A 29 -41.41 29.81 28.80
N PRO A 30 -42.34 30.27 27.95
CA PRO A 30 -43.73 30.39 28.39
C PRO A 30 -44.79 29.89 27.38
N ALA A 31 -45.82 29.26 27.95
CA ALA A 31 -47.23 29.11 27.54
C ALA A 31 -47.67 29.16 26.05
N ALA A 32 -48.47 28.17 25.66
CA ALA A 32 -49.26 28.15 24.42
C ALA A 32 -50.66 28.80 24.59
N PRO A 33 -51.21 29.44 23.54
CA PRO A 33 -52.64 29.63 23.33
C PRO A 33 -53.22 28.68 22.27
N GLN A 34 -54.56 28.58 22.25
CA GLN A 34 -55.31 27.53 21.54
C GLN A 34 -55.52 27.77 20.03
N ALA A 35 -55.91 26.70 19.34
CA ALA A 35 -56.06 26.61 17.89
C ALA A 35 -57.21 27.45 17.29
N TRP A 36 -56.98 27.91 16.06
CA TRP A 36 -58.00 28.01 15.00
C TRP A 36 -57.46 27.38 13.72
N ALA A 37 -58.27 26.56 13.05
CA ALA A 37 -57.87 25.82 11.86
C ALA A 37 -58.42 26.48 10.58
N PRO A 38 -57.57 26.86 9.61
CA PRO A 38 -57.98 27.14 8.25
C PRO A 38 -57.86 25.86 7.40
N THR A 39 -58.90 25.55 6.62
CA THR A 39 -58.90 24.48 5.63
C THR A 39 -57.93 24.79 4.48
N GLN A 40 -56.86 24.01 4.33
CA GLN A 40 -55.98 24.07 3.15
C GLN A 40 -56.36 23.00 2.11
N ALA A 41 -56.40 23.41 0.85
CA ALA A 41 -56.66 22.53 -0.29
C ALA A 41 -55.48 21.59 -0.55
N ALA A 42 -55.76 20.41 -1.10
CA ALA A 42 -54.75 19.41 -1.42
C ALA A 42 -53.77 19.92 -2.51
N ALA A 43 -52.48 19.98 -2.17
CA ALA A 43 -51.42 20.17 -3.15
C ALA A 43 -51.16 18.85 -3.91
N PRO A 44 -50.83 18.90 -5.23
CA PRO A 44 -50.50 17.70 -5.99
C PRO A 44 -49.19 17.08 -5.47
N GLN A 45 -49.19 15.77 -5.26
CA GLN A 45 -48.01 15.03 -4.82
C GLN A 45 -46.95 15.01 -5.93
N ALA A 46 -45.71 15.37 -5.58
CA ALA A 46 -44.57 15.12 -6.45
C ALA A 46 -44.34 13.60 -6.59
N PRO A 47 -43.93 13.10 -7.76
CA PRO A 47 -43.64 11.68 -7.92
C PRO A 47 -42.47 11.26 -7.02
N LEU A 48 -42.60 10.10 -6.38
CA LEU A 48 -41.55 9.51 -5.56
C LEU A 48 -40.29 9.25 -6.40
N PRO A 49 -39.08 9.43 -5.86
CA PRO A 49 -37.86 9.00 -6.54
C PRO A 49 -37.92 7.49 -6.79
N ALA A 50 -37.54 7.07 -8.00
CA ALA A 50 -37.52 5.66 -8.36
C ALA A 50 -36.55 4.90 -7.45
N ALA A 51 -36.97 3.73 -6.97
CA ALA A 51 -36.11 2.86 -6.18
C ALA A 51 -34.89 2.44 -7.01
N ILE A 52 -33.70 2.56 -6.42
CA ILE A 52 -32.44 2.08 -7.01
C ILE A 52 -32.61 0.57 -7.24
N PRO A 53 -32.34 0.03 -8.45
CA PRO A 53 -32.39 -1.40 -8.70
C PRO A 53 -31.46 -2.13 -7.74
N ALA A 54 -31.96 -3.21 -7.10
CA ALA A 54 -31.09 -4.08 -6.32
C ALA A 54 -29.93 -4.58 -7.20
N PRO A 55 -28.69 -4.63 -6.69
CA PRO A 55 -27.55 -5.08 -7.47
C PRO A 55 -27.84 -6.48 -8.06
N PRO A 56 -27.53 -6.72 -9.34
CA PRO A 56 -27.90 -7.98 -9.99
C PRO A 56 -27.34 -9.18 -9.24
N GLN A 57 -28.10 -10.28 -9.16
CA GLN A 57 -27.65 -11.50 -8.49
C GLN A 57 -26.23 -11.88 -8.92
N ALA A 58 -25.35 -12.04 -7.93
CA ALA A 58 -24.02 -12.58 -8.13
C ALA A 58 -24.11 -13.92 -8.86
N THR A 59 -23.22 -14.14 -9.83
CA THR A 59 -23.03 -15.48 -10.39
C THR A 59 -22.61 -16.41 -9.24
N GLN A 60 -23.13 -17.64 -9.19
CA GLN A 60 -22.96 -18.47 -7.99
C GLN A 60 -21.49 -18.94 -7.85
N HIS A 61 -20.71 -18.19 -7.06
CA HIS A 61 -19.28 -18.42 -6.81
C HIS A 61 -18.97 -18.51 -5.31
N PRO A 62 -17.91 -19.23 -4.90
CA PRO A 62 -17.67 -19.54 -3.49
C PRO A 62 -17.32 -18.31 -2.62
N PHE A 63 -16.84 -17.23 -3.22
CA PHE A 63 -16.20 -16.08 -2.56
C PHE A 63 -17.12 -15.13 -1.78
N GLY A 64 -18.42 -15.45 -1.63
CA GLY A 64 -19.36 -14.60 -0.89
C GLY A 64 -19.88 -13.38 -1.66
N PRO A 65 -20.68 -12.51 -1.01
CA PRO A 65 -21.46 -11.47 -1.68
C PRO A 65 -20.64 -10.22 -2.09
N ASN A 66 -19.44 -10.05 -1.54
CA ASN A 66 -18.58 -8.89 -1.77
C ASN A 66 -17.65 -9.03 -2.99
N VAL A 67 -17.77 -10.16 -3.71
CA VAL A 67 -17.05 -10.41 -4.96
C VAL A 67 -18.04 -10.32 -6.11
N TYR A 68 -17.65 -9.59 -7.16
CA TYR A 68 -18.43 -9.44 -8.38
C TYR A 68 -17.64 -10.03 -9.53
N VAL A 69 -18.09 -11.18 -10.06
CA VAL A 69 -17.46 -11.83 -11.23
C VAL A 69 -18.22 -11.45 -12.50
N PHE A 70 -17.59 -10.62 -13.32
CA PHE A 70 -18.08 -10.19 -14.63
C PHE A 70 -17.65 -11.16 -15.73
N ASP A 71 -18.54 -11.37 -16.70
CA ASP A 71 -18.36 -12.25 -17.85
C ASP A 71 -18.53 -11.41 -19.13
N PRO A 72 -17.76 -11.65 -20.22
CA PRO A 72 -17.82 -10.82 -21.43
C PRO A 72 -19.18 -10.85 -22.14
N SER A 73 -20.07 -11.80 -21.80
CA SER A 73 -21.46 -11.80 -22.28
C SER A 73 -22.38 -10.80 -21.55
N MET A 74 -21.95 -10.22 -20.43
CA MET A 74 -22.75 -9.24 -19.68
C MET A 74 -22.78 -7.88 -20.42
N PRO A 75 -23.95 -7.23 -20.55
CA PRO A 75 -24.04 -5.89 -21.15
C PRO A 75 -23.15 -4.89 -20.39
N VAL A 76 -22.34 -4.11 -21.12
CA VAL A 76 -21.38 -3.15 -20.56
C VAL A 76 -22.07 -2.18 -19.59
N ALA A 77 -23.25 -1.67 -19.93
CA ALA A 77 -24.04 -0.77 -19.06
C ALA A 77 -24.41 -1.40 -17.69
N ARG A 78 -24.56 -2.72 -17.60
CA ARG A 78 -24.80 -3.44 -16.32
C ARG A 78 -23.53 -3.58 -15.49
N ILE A 79 -22.38 -3.77 -16.14
CA ILE A 79 -21.07 -3.76 -15.48
C ILE A 79 -20.79 -2.35 -14.95
N GLN A 80 -20.94 -1.34 -15.81
CA GLN A 80 -20.80 0.09 -15.49
C GLN A 80 -21.62 0.48 -14.25
N ALA A 81 -22.94 0.22 -14.27
CA ALA A 81 -23.80 0.51 -13.12
C ALA A 81 -23.40 -0.23 -11.82
N THR A 82 -22.76 -1.40 -11.92
CA THR A 82 -22.24 -2.14 -10.76
C THR A 82 -20.99 -1.48 -10.20
N VAL A 83 -20.01 -1.13 -11.06
CA VAL A 83 -18.77 -0.49 -10.62
C VAL A 83 -19.02 0.94 -10.13
N ASP A 84 -19.92 1.69 -10.76
CA ASP A 84 -20.36 3.03 -10.31
C ASP A 84 -20.99 2.97 -8.91
N SER A 85 -21.85 1.96 -8.66
CA SER A 85 -22.48 1.77 -7.36
C SER A 85 -21.49 1.42 -6.26
N ILE A 86 -20.35 0.83 -6.59
CA ILE A 86 -19.27 0.50 -5.64
C ILE A 86 -18.35 1.72 -5.47
N ALA A 87 -17.98 2.41 -6.55
CA ALA A 87 -17.23 3.66 -6.50
C ALA A 87 -17.94 4.73 -5.65
N ALA A 88 -19.25 4.92 -5.83
CA ALA A 88 -20.07 5.85 -5.04
C ALA A 88 -20.15 5.49 -3.54
N GLN A 89 -19.80 4.26 -3.16
CA GLN A 89 -19.64 3.87 -1.75
C GLN A 89 -18.20 3.99 -1.28
N GLN A 90 -17.22 3.71 -2.14
CA GLN A 90 -15.83 3.49 -1.74
C GLN A 90 -14.87 4.67 -2.00
N VAL A 91 -15.21 5.66 -2.82
CA VAL A 91 -14.26 6.76 -3.15
C VAL A 91 -13.84 7.57 -1.92
N ASP A 92 -14.74 7.75 -0.95
CA ASP A 92 -14.47 8.48 0.31
C ASP A 92 -14.48 7.62 1.57
N ASP A 93 -14.69 6.29 1.46
CA ASP A 93 -14.80 5.33 2.58
C ASP A 93 -13.43 4.83 3.06
N GLU A 94 -12.54 5.77 3.35
CA GLU A 94 -11.15 5.55 3.78
C GLU A 94 -11.03 4.60 4.96
N MET A 95 -11.83 4.82 6.00
CA MET A 95 -11.80 4.10 7.27
C MET A 95 -12.95 3.08 7.42
N GLY A 96 -13.67 2.79 6.33
CA GLY A 96 -14.81 1.87 6.35
C GLY A 96 -14.44 0.40 6.49
N THR A 97 -15.46 -0.41 6.80
CA THR A 97 -15.34 -1.88 6.90
C THR A 97 -15.72 -2.61 5.62
N LYS A 98 -16.24 -1.90 4.60
CA LYS A 98 -16.58 -2.46 3.30
C LYS A 98 -15.31 -2.86 2.54
N ARG A 99 -15.40 -3.94 1.79
CA ARG A 99 -14.30 -4.58 1.04
C ARG A 99 -14.91 -5.19 -0.22
N TYR A 100 -14.28 -5.02 -1.39
CA TYR A 100 -14.83 -5.48 -2.66
C TYR A 100 -13.76 -6.04 -3.61
N SER A 101 -14.10 -7.09 -4.36
CA SER A 101 -13.32 -7.54 -5.52
C SER A 101 -14.16 -7.50 -6.79
N LEU A 102 -13.63 -6.83 -7.81
CA LEU A 102 -14.17 -6.70 -9.16
C LEU A 102 -13.35 -7.61 -10.08
N LEU A 103 -13.88 -8.81 -10.34
CA LEU A 103 -13.15 -9.86 -11.05
C LEU A 103 -13.68 -10.03 -12.46
N PHE A 104 -12.79 -9.97 -13.45
CA PHE A 104 -13.13 -10.03 -14.87
C PHE A 104 -12.66 -11.37 -15.45
N LYS A 105 -13.60 -12.17 -15.97
CA LYS A 105 -13.24 -13.39 -16.71
C LYS A 105 -12.49 -13.07 -18.01
N PRO A 106 -11.70 -14.01 -18.56
CA PRO A 106 -11.13 -13.90 -19.91
C PRO A 106 -12.15 -13.42 -20.94
N GLY A 107 -11.78 -12.44 -21.76
CA GLY A 107 -12.64 -11.75 -22.72
C GLY A 107 -12.40 -10.24 -22.80
N THR A 108 -13.21 -9.58 -23.62
CA THR A 108 -13.13 -8.14 -23.88
C THR A 108 -14.37 -7.43 -23.36
N TYR A 109 -14.17 -6.31 -22.68
CA TYR A 109 -15.21 -5.49 -22.05
C TYR A 109 -15.16 -4.07 -22.61
N GLY A 110 -16.32 -3.51 -22.97
CA GLY A 110 -16.42 -2.19 -23.61
C GLY A 110 -16.02 -2.19 -25.10
N THR A 111 -16.39 -1.10 -25.78
CA THR A 111 -15.93 -0.73 -27.14
C THR A 111 -15.50 0.74 -27.15
N PRO A 112 -14.84 1.28 -28.19
CA PRO A 112 -14.55 2.71 -28.28
C PRO A 112 -15.78 3.62 -28.19
N GLU A 113 -16.95 3.13 -28.64
CA GLU A 113 -18.24 3.84 -28.60
C GLU A 113 -18.99 3.65 -27.28
N GLN A 114 -18.72 2.56 -26.57
CA GLN A 114 -19.28 2.23 -25.25
C GLN A 114 -18.16 1.74 -24.31
N PRO A 115 -17.25 2.64 -23.89
CA PRO A 115 -16.13 2.27 -23.04
C PRO A 115 -16.60 1.87 -21.65
N LEU A 116 -15.86 0.99 -20.98
CA LEU A 116 -16.07 0.65 -19.57
C LEU A 116 -15.13 1.50 -18.71
N ILE A 117 -15.68 2.32 -17.81
CA ILE A 117 -14.94 3.23 -16.94
C ILE A 117 -15.06 2.75 -15.49
N VAL A 118 -13.98 2.24 -14.91
CA VAL A 118 -13.97 1.71 -13.54
C VAL A 118 -13.24 2.69 -12.62
N GLN A 119 -13.95 3.51 -11.85
CA GLN A 119 -13.33 4.33 -10.81
C GLN A 119 -13.07 3.48 -9.55
N VAL A 120 -11.82 3.39 -9.10
CA VAL A 120 -11.41 2.53 -7.99
C VAL A 120 -11.29 3.33 -6.68
N GLY A 121 -12.25 3.12 -5.78
CA GLY A 121 -12.24 3.67 -4.42
C GLY A 121 -11.34 2.89 -3.45
N TYR A 122 -11.40 3.25 -2.17
CA TYR A 122 -10.77 2.50 -1.08
C TYR A 122 -11.29 1.07 -0.99
N SER A 123 -10.48 0.18 -0.44
CA SER A 123 -10.86 -1.19 -0.11
C SER A 123 -11.39 -2.00 -1.31
N THR A 124 -10.92 -1.67 -2.51
CA THR A 124 -11.40 -2.24 -3.78
C THR A 124 -10.26 -2.87 -4.57
N GLU A 125 -10.42 -4.13 -4.95
CA GLU A 125 -9.57 -4.86 -5.89
C GLU A 125 -10.23 -4.90 -7.26
N VAL A 126 -9.45 -4.66 -8.32
CA VAL A 126 -9.81 -4.93 -9.72
C VAL A 126 -8.83 -5.96 -10.27
N ALA A 127 -9.31 -7.11 -10.74
CA ALA A 127 -8.43 -8.17 -11.23
C ALA A 127 -9.01 -8.94 -12.43
N GLY A 128 -8.13 -9.27 -13.38
CA GLY A 128 -8.44 -10.25 -14.44
C GLY A 128 -8.17 -11.69 -13.99
N LEU A 129 -9.03 -12.61 -14.39
CA LEU A 129 -8.95 -14.05 -14.10
C LEU A 129 -8.23 -14.86 -15.20
N GLY A 130 -7.50 -14.18 -16.09
CA GLY A 130 -6.68 -14.80 -17.14
C GLY A 130 -5.44 -15.51 -16.62
N ALA A 131 -4.82 -16.34 -17.45
CA ALA A 131 -3.47 -16.83 -17.20
C ALA A 131 -2.44 -15.70 -17.42
N ALA A 132 -2.67 -14.88 -18.44
CA ALA A 132 -1.89 -13.69 -18.77
C ALA A 132 -2.77 -12.41 -18.79
N PRO A 133 -2.18 -11.21 -18.61
CA PRO A 133 -2.90 -9.94 -18.66
C PRO A 133 -3.61 -9.67 -19.99
N THR A 134 -3.16 -10.28 -21.08
CA THR A 134 -3.75 -10.17 -22.42
C THR A 134 -5.06 -10.93 -22.57
N ASP A 135 -5.39 -11.86 -21.67
CA ASP A 135 -6.61 -12.65 -21.74
C ASP A 135 -7.86 -11.85 -21.34
N VAL A 136 -7.68 -10.73 -20.62
CA VAL A 136 -8.74 -9.85 -20.13
C VAL A 136 -8.46 -8.45 -20.65
N THR A 137 -9.33 -7.89 -21.51
CA THR A 137 -9.16 -6.53 -22.04
C THR A 137 -10.33 -5.63 -21.66
N ILE A 138 -10.04 -4.51 -21.00
CA ILE A 138 -10.99 -3.41 -20.78
C ILE A 138 -10.70 -2.34 -21.84
N ASN A 139 -11.62 -2.14 -22.79
CA ASN A 139 -11.66 -0.95 -23.64
C ASN A 139 -12.31 0.17 -22.84
N GLY A 140 -11.48 1.09 -22.35
CA GLY A 140 -11.90 2.11 -21.39
C GLY A 140 -10.79 2.40 -20.40
N HIS A 141 -11.17 2.56 -19.13
CA HIS A 141 -10.30 3.05 -18.07
C HIS A 141 -10.52 2.29 -16.76
N VAL A 142 -9.46 2.17 -15.96
CA VAL A 142 -9.52 1.76 -14.55
C VAL A 142 -8.77 2.81 -13.73
N ASP A 143 -9.51 3.83 -13.30
CA ASP A 143 -8.95 5.09 -12.82
C ASP A 143 -8.99 5.26 -11.29
N VAL A 144 -7.96 5.92 -10.77
CA VAL A 144 -7.93 6.57 -9.45
C VAL A 144 -7.63 8.05 -9.68
N TYR A 145 -8.49 8.91 -9.13
CA TYR A 145 -8.44 10.37 -9.22
C TYR A 145 -8.17 10.99 -7.84
N ASN A 146 -7.82 12.29 -7.78
CA ASN A 146 -7.65 12.98 -6.51
C ASN A 146 -8.93 12.92 -5.65
N ARG A 147 -8.76 12.77 -4.34
CA ARG A 147 -9.85 12.89 -3.36
C ARG A 147 -10.06 14.36 -3.02
N CYS A 148 -11.28 14.84 -3.19
CA CYS A 148 -11.65 16.25 -3.03
C CYS A 148 -12.55 16.46 -1.81
N LEU A 149 -11.94 16.61 -0.62
CA LEU A 149 -12.68 16.86 0.63
C LEU A 149 -13.14 18.32 0.77
N SER A 150 -12.47 19.25 0.08
CA SER A 150 -12.88 20.64 -0.04
C SER A 150 -12.32 21.25 -1.35
N ALA A 151 -12.71 22.48 -1.70
CA ALA A 151 -12.23 23.14 -2.90
C ALA A 151 -10.69 23.32 -2.93
N ASP A 152 -10.07 23.50 -1.76
CA ASP A 152 -8.63 23.68 -1.59
C ASP A 152 -7.92 22.37 -1.16
N ASN A 153 -8.66 21.27 -0.97
CA ASN A 153 -8.15 19.95 -0.62
C ASN A 153 -8.61 18.93 -1.67
N CYS A 154 -7.93 18.93 -2.81
CA CYS A 154 -8.11 17.99 -3.92
C CYS A 154 -6.76 17.32 -4.22
N ILE A 155 -6.41 16.28 -3.46
CA ILE A 155 -5.07 15.67 -3.49
C ILE A 155 -5.17 14.14 -3.54
N ALA A 156 -4.04 13.46 -3.79
CA ALA A 156 -3.95 12.00 -3.80
C ALA A 156 -3.18 11.43 -2.59
N LEU A 157 -2.69 12.26 -1.65
CA LEU A 157 -1.88 11.81 -0.50
C LEU A 157 -2.53 10.72 0.34
N ASN A 158 -3.86 10.64 0.38
CA ASN A 158 -4.58 9.62 1.12
C ASN A 158 -5.29 8.57 0.25
N ASN A 159 -5.03 8.50 -1.05
CA ASN A 159 -5.58 7.46 -1.92
C ASN A 159 -4.90 6.09 -1.69
N PHE A 160 -5.29 5.43 -0.60
CA PHE A 160 -4.74 4.15 -0.13
C PHE A 160 -5.58 2.92 -0.48
N TRP A 161 -5.06 1.73 -0.12
CA TRP A 161 -5.77 0.46 0.05
C TRP A 161 -6.64 0.05 -1.15
N ARG A 162 -6.05 -0.08 -2.34
CA ARG A 162 -6.77 -0.54 -3.55
C ARG A 162 -5.82 -1.25 -4.49
N SER A 163 -6.29 -2.17 -5.33
CA SER A 163 -5.38 -2.93 -6.21
C SER A 163 -5.91 -3.09 -7.62
N LEU A 164 -4.98 -3.17 -8.57
CA LEU A 164 -5.27 -3.39 -9.99
C LEU A 164 -4.32 -4.47 -10.51
N SER A 165 -4.86 -5.59 -11.01
CA SER A 165 -4.02 -6.69 -11.49
C SER A 165 -4.50 -7.55 -12.66
N ASN A 166 -3.52 -8.16 -13.34
CA ASN A 166 -3.68 -9.26 -14.30
C ASN A 166 -4.68 -8.99 -15.45
N LEU A 167 -4.66 -7.79 -16.03
CA LEU A 167 -5.52 -7.40 -17.16
C LEU A 167 -4.86 -6.37 -18.08
N THR A 168 -5.43 -6.22 -19.28
CA THR A 168 -5.11 -5.20 -20.26
C THR A 168 -6.09 -4.05 -20.17
N ILE A 169 -5.59 -2.81 -20.08
CA ILE A 169 -6.37 -1.59 -20.24
C ILE A 169 -6.03 -1.00 -21.60
N ASN A 170 -7.00 -1.02 -22.51
CA ASN A 170 -6.92 -0.33 -23.78
C ASN A 170 -7.60 1.03 -23.63
N VAL A 171 -6.80 2.07 -23.37
CA VAL A 171 -7.25 3.44 -23.07
C VAL A 171 -8.05 3.98 -24.25
N THR A 172 -9.34 4.20 -24.02
CA THR A 172 -10.27 4.76 -25.02
C THR A 172 -11.50 5.36 -24.34
N GLY A 173 -12.12 6.34 -25.00
CA GLY A 173 -13.19 7.13 -24.40
C GLY A 173 -12.67 8.27 -23.51
N LEU A 174 -13.57 8.76 -22.65
CA LEU A 174 -13.44 10.03 -21.91
C LEU A 174 -13.16 11.24 -22.82
N GLU A 175 -13.13 12.44 -22.23
CA GLU A 175 -12.93 13.69 -22.96
C GLU A 175 -11.83 14.56 -22.35
N GLY A 176 -11.38 15.55 -23.11
CA GLY A 176 -10.42 16.55 -22.66
C GLY A 176 -9.09 15.94 -22.22
N CYS A 177 -8.63 16.30 -21.03
CA CYS A 177 -7.33 15.89 -20.51
C CYS A 177 -7.28 14.43 -20.01
N ARG A 178 -8.45 13.76 -19.89
CA ARG A 178 -8.55 12.39 -19.37
C ARG A 178 -8.46 11.30 -20.46
N SER A 179 -8.68 11.62 -21.73
CA SER A 179 -8.78 10.63 -22.83
C SER A 179 -7.45 10.01 -23.28
N SER A 180 -6.30 10.56 -22.86
CA SER A 180 -4.98 10.14 -23.34
C SER A 180 -4.19 9.25 -22.37
N ALA A 181 -4.71 9.01 -21.17
CA ALA A 181 -4.05 8.23 -20.14
C ALA A 181 -5.03 7.48 -19.24
N ASN A 182 -4.65 6.30 -18.75
CA ASN A 182 -5.24 5.74 -17.55
C ASN A 182 -4.66 6.44 -16.32
N PHE A 183 -5.48 6.84 -15.36
CA PHE A 183 -5.06 7.55 -14.16
C PHE A 183 -4.93 6.59 -12.97
N TRP A 184 -3.76 6.53 -12.35
CA TRP A 184 -3.54 5.81 -11.09
C TRP A 184 -2.96 6.78 -10.06
N ALA A 185 -3.74 7.83 -9.74
CA ALA A 185 -3.37 8.86 -8.78
C ALA A 185 -3.51 8.35 -7.33
N ALA A 186 -2.70 7.35 -6.99
CA ALA A 186 -2.73 6.65 -5.70
C ALA A 186 -1.44 6.86 -4.91
N SER A 187 -1.52 6.64 -3.59
CA SER A 187 -0.38 6.69 -2.67
C SER A 187 -0.04 5.29 -2.16
N GLN A 188 0.40 5.12 -0.91
CA GLN A 188 0.82 3.84 -0.33
C GLN A 188 -0.28 2.75 -0.41
N ALA A 189 0.14 1.47 -0.33
CA ALA A 189 -0.71 0.28 -0.39
C ALA A 189 -1.70 0.25 -1.58
N SER A 190 -1.25 0.77 -2.74
CA SER A 190 -2.06 0.84 -3.96
C SER A 190 -1.40 0.13 -5.16
N PRO A 191 -1.15 -1.19 -5.09
CA PRO A 191 -0.31 -1.90 -6.06
C PRO A 191 -0.97 -2.04 -7.44
N MET A 192 -0.15 -1.83 -8.48
CA MET A 192 -0.43 -2.21 -9.85
C MET A 192 0.47 -3.39 -10.25
N ARG A 193 -0.10 -4.56 -10.56
CA ARG A 193 0.67 -5.79 -10.83
C ARG A 193 0.16 -6.52 -12.07
N ARG A 194 1.03 -6.99 -12.96
CA ARG A 194 0.59 -7.73 -14.17
C ARG A 194 -0.40 -6.94 -15.03
N ILE A 195 -0.14 -5.66 -15.27
CA ILE A 195 -1.00 -4.81 -16.12
C ILE A 195 -0.33 -4.58 -17.47
N ASN A 196 -1.15 -4.55 -18.52
CA ASN A 196 -0.75 -4.16 -19.87
C ASN A 196 -1.54 -2.92 -20.29
N ILE A 197 -0.89 -1.77 -20.50
CA ILE A 197 -1.57 -0.53 -20.92
C ILE A 197 -1.30 -0.28 -22.40
N THR A 198 -2.38 -0.22 -23.18
CA THR A 198 -2.38 0.07 -24.63
C THR A 198 -3.30 1.24 -24.94
N GLY A 199 -3.26 1.78 -26.16
CA GLY A 199 -4.13 2.88 -26.61
C GLY A 199 -3.75 4.27 -26.07
N GLY A 200 -3.06 4.36 -24.93
CA GLY A 200 -2.66 5.62 -24.31
C GLY A 200 -1.52 5.46 -23.29
N ASN A 201 -1.36 6.46 -22.44
CA ASN A 201 -0.32 6.54 -21.42
C ASN A 201 -0.80 6.00 -20.05
N LEU A 202 0.12 5.93 -19.09
CA LEU A 202 -0.20 5.82 -17.66
C LEU A 202 0.12 7.15 -16.97
N SER A 203 -0.83 7.73 -16.23
CA SER A 203 -0.57 8.87 -15.34
C SER A 203 -0.62 8.44 -13.89
N LEU A 204 0.40 8.79 -13.11
CA LEU A 204 0.48 8.51 -11.68
C LEU A 204 0.02 9.70 -10.82
N MET A 205 -0.36 10.82 -11.46
CA MET A 205 -1.08 11.93 -10.82
C MET A 205 -2.40 12.20 -11.55
N ASP A 206 -3.37 12.78 -10.86
CA ASP A 206 -4.55 13.39 -11.47
C ASP A 206 -4.31 14.89 -11.64
N TYR A 207 -3.83 15.25 -12.83
CA TYR A 207 -3.67 16.62 -13.28
C TYR A 207 -4.95 17.26 -13.83
N CYS A 208 -6.04 16.50 -13.91
CA CYS A 208 -7.29 16.92 -14.54
C CYS A 208 -8.28 17.57 -13.58
N THR A 209 -8.28 17.13 -12.31
CA THR A 209 -9.26 17.63 -11.32
C THR A 209 -8.87 18.99 -10.74
N ALA A 210 -7.58 19.23 -10.44
CA ALA A 210 -7.12 20.49 -9.85
C ALA A 210 -5.67 20.86 -10.26
N GLY A 211 -5.24 20.48 -11.46
CA GLY A 211 -3.83 20.55 -11.88
C GLY A 211 -2.97 19.50 -11.15
N PRO A 212 -1.62 19.55 -11.29
CA PRO A 212 -0.72 18.68 -10.51
C PRO A 212 -0.87 18.92 -9.01
N GLN A 213 -1.17 17.86 -8.26
CA GLN A 213 -1.48 17.89 -6.82
C GLN A 213 -0.70 16.80 -6.07
N TYR A 214 -0.55 16.93 -4.75
CA TYR A 214 0.31 16.04 -3.97
C TYR A 214 -0.12 14.57 -4.03
N ALA A 215 0.85 13.67 -4.23
CA ALA A 215 0.69 12.21 -4.28
C ALA A 215 1.96 11.54 -3.73
N SER A 216 1.80 10.46 -2.94
CA SER A 216 2.87 9.75 -2.21
C SER A 216 2.85 8.24 -2.51
N GLY A 217 2.89 7.91 -3.81
CA GLY A 217 3.00 6.55 -4.31
C GLY A 217 4.37 5.92 -4.02
N GLY A 218 4.63 4.71 -4.48
CA GLY A 218 3.71 3.79 -5.12
C GLY A 218 4.47 2.60 -5.69
N PHE A 219 3.74 1.60 -6.19
CA PHE A 219 4.32 0.31 -6.56
C PHE A 219 3.74 -0.23 -7.88
N ILE A 220 4.59 -0.44 -8.87
CA ILE A 220 4.29 -1.16 -10.12
C ILE A 220 5.22 -2.38 -10.23
N ALA A 221 4.65 -3.56 -10.49
CA ALA A 221 5.41 -4.77 -10.79
C ALA A 221 4.87 -5.57 -11.97
N ASP A 222 5.74 -6.31 -12.65
CA ASP A 222 5.39 -7.28 -13.69
C ASP A 222 4.50 -6.71 -14.81
N SER A 223 4.65 -5.43 -15.14
CA SER A 223 3.69 -4.68 -15.98
C SER A 223 4.33 -4.11 -17.24
N LYS A 224 3.50 -3.86 -18.26
CA LYS A 224 3.89 -3.24 -19.53
C LYS A 224 3.05 -2.01 -19.80
N THR A 225 3.69 -0.90 -20.17
CA THR A 225 3.01 0.36 -20.48
C THR A 225 3.82 1.20 -21.47
N GLY A 226 3.17 2.19 -22.10
CA GLY A 226 3.81 3.19 -22.94
C GLY A 226 4.57 4.23 -22.11
N ALA A 227 4.30 5.52 -22.34
CA ALA A 227 4.86 6.57 -21.50
C ALA A 227 4.18 6.58 -20.12
N VAL A 228 4.98 6.72 -19.07
CA VAL A 228 4.50 6.92 -17.70
C VAL A 228 4.73 8.37 -17.28
N ILE A 229 3.65 9.04 -16.92
CA ILE A 229 3.63 10.39 -16.38
C ILE A 229 3.71 10.28 -14.86
N ASN A 230 4.91 10.44 -14.29
CA ASN A 230 5.12 10.55 -12.85
C ASN A 230 4.37 11.77 -12.28
N GLY A 231 4.56 12.91 -12.95
CA GLY A 231 3.95 14.16 -12.52
C GLY A 231 4.45 14.58 -11.14
N SER A 232 3.51 14.85 -10.24
CA SER A 232 3.74 15.29 -8.86
C SER A 232 4.01 14.16 -7.85
N GLN A 233 4.07 12.89 -8.28
CA GLN A 233 4.42 11.78 -7.39
C GLN A 233 5.80 11.98 -6.76
N GLN A 234 5.82 12.05 -5.42
CA GLN A 234 7.01 12.29 -4.61
C GLN A 234 8.08 11.20 -4.85
N GLN A 235 7.68 9.94 -4.74
CA GLN A 235 8.51 8.76 -4.94
C GLN A 235 7.72 7.65 -5.65
N TYR A 236 8.41 6.64 -6.18
CA TYR A 236 7.79 5.45 -6.76
C TYR A 236 8.79 4.29 -6.90
N LEU A 237 8.33 3.04 -6.77
CA LEU A 237 9.06 1.85 -7.22
C LEU A 237 8.38 1.23 -8.45
N VAL A 238 9.17 1.01 -9.50
CA VAL A 238 8.81 0.13 -10.61
C VAL A 238 9.79 -1.03 -10.65
N ARG A 239 9.30 -2.28 -10.65
CA ARG A 239 10.16 -3.46 -10.82
C ARG A 239 9.67 -4.44 -11.89
N ASN A 240 10.59 -5.22 -12.46
CA ASN A 240 10.29 -6.32 -13.40
C ASN A 240 9.30 -5.94 -14.51
N SER A 241 9.45 -4.75 -15.09
CA SER A 241 8.42 -4.15 -15.96
C SER A 241 9.03 -3.70 -17.30
N SER A 242 8.16 -3.30 -18.24
CA SER A 242 8.56 -2.75 -19.53
C SER A 242 7.82 -1.43 -19.75
N ILE A 243 8.54 -0.31 -19.80
CA ILE A 243 7.99 1.02 -19.98
C ILE A 243 8.56 1.68 -21.25
N GLY A 244 7.77 2.51 -21.92
CA GLY A 244 8.22 3.29 -23.08
C GLY A 244 9.06 4.51 -22.69
N SER A 245 8.67 5.21 -21.63
CA SER A 245 9.42 6.34 -21.06
C SER A 245 8.90 6.72 -19.65
N TRP A 246 9.66 7.55 -18.95
CA TRP A 246 9.29 8.11 -17.64
C TRP A 246 9.44 9.64 -17.66
N SER A 247 8.41 10.39 -17.25
CA SER A 247 8.35 11.84 -17.52
C SER A 247 9.33 12.69 -16.71
N ASN A 248 9.46 12.43 -15.41
CA ASN A 248 10.24 13.23 -14.46
C ASN A 248 10.42 12.48 -13.12
N GLY A 249 11.31 12.97 -12.25
CA GLY A 249 11.37 12.58 -10.85
C GLY A 249 11.15 13.78 -9.94
N VAL A 250 10.56 13.54 -8.76
CA VAL A 250 10.39 14.56 -7.71
C VAL A 250 11.45 14.38 -6.63
N TRP A 251 11.39 13.30 -5.83
CA TRP A 251 12.35 13.03 -4.75
C TRP A 251 13.07 11.68 -4.85
N ASN A 252 12.37 10.58 -5.17
CA ASN A 252 12.97 9.23 -5.19
C ASN A 252 12.26 8.28 -6.17
N GLN A 253 12.75 8.16 -7.41
CA GLN A 253 12.17 7.23 -8.38
C GLN A 253 13.11 6.04 -8.57
N VAL A 254 12.64 4.85 -8.21
CA VAL A 254 13.44 3.62 -8.19
C VAL A 254 12.95 2.65 -9.25
N PHE A 255 13.88 2.14 -10.04
CA PHE A 255 13.64 1.17 -11.11
C PHE A 255 14.52 -0.06 -10.87
N SER A 256 13.93 -1.26 -10.91
CA SER A 256 14.66 -2.52 -10.67
C SER A 256 14.27 -3.58 -11.68
N GLY A 257 15.18 -3.96 -12.58
CA GLY A 257 14.86 -4.90 -13.66
C GLY A 257 13.79 -4.36 -14.63
N VAL A 258 13.81 -3.06 -14.94
CA VAL A 258 12.80 -2.40 -15.78
C VAL A 258 13.38 -2.09 -17.17
N ASN A 259 12.82 -2.73 -18.19
CA ASN A 259 13.11 -2.43 -19.58
C ASN A 259 12.58 -1.02 -19.92
N GLY A 260 13.43 -0.16 -20.48
CA GLY A 260 13.08 1.22 -20.82
C GLY A 260 13.09 2.21 -19.64
N ALA A 261 13.56 1.81 -18.45
CA ALA A 261 13.82 2.74 -17.36
C ALA A 261 14.89 3.79 -17.74
N PRO A 262 14.80 5.02 -17.19
CA PRO A 262 15.87 6.00 -17.34
C PRO A 262 17.16 5.50 -16.66
N PRO A 263 18.35 5.89 -17.15
CA PRO A 263 19.62 5.48 -16.52
C PRO A 263 19.76 6.07 -15.11
N GLN A 264 20.59 5.41 -14.28
CA GLN A 264 21.01 5.93 -12.97
C GLN A 264 21.53 7.37 -13.11
N SER A 265 20.93 8.30 -12.38
CA SER A 265 21.30 9.73 -12.44
C SER A 265 21.09 10.49 -11.13
N PHE A 266 20.73 9.79 -10.04
CA PHE A 266 20.64 10.37 -8.71
C PHE A 266 21.91 11.17 -8.35
N PRO A 267 21.80 12.39 -7.78
CA PRO A 267 20.58 13.01 -7.26
C PRO A 267 19.75 13.83 -8.27
N ASN A 268 20.21 14.04 -9.52
CA ASN A 268 19.52 14.94 -10.45
C ASN A 268 19.59 14.49 -11.93
N PRO A 269 18.47 14.00 -12.52
CA PRO A 269 17.19 13.71 -11.85
C PRO A 269 17.33 12.56 -10.84
N PRO A 270 16.48 12.49 -9.79
CA PRO A 270 16.61 11.52 -8.70
C PRO A 270 16.12 10.12 -9.11
N TYR A 271 16.86 9.50 -10.03
CA TYR A 271 16.60 8.17 -10.58
C TYR A 271 17.63 7.19 -10.06
N THR A 272 17.12 6.18 -9.34
CA THR A 272 17.88 5.02 -8.86
C THR A 272 17.53 3.81 -9.74
N THR A 273 18.43 3.35 -10.59
CA THR A 273 18.14 2.34 -11.62
C THR A 273 19.07 1.13 -11.51
N LEU A 274 18.51 0.00 -11.10
CA LEU A 274 19.16 -1.30 -11.07
C LEU A 274 18.80 -2.10 -12.33
N ALA A 275 19.81 -2.67 -12.99
CA ALA A 275 19.63 -3.46 -14.20
C ALA A 275 18.75 -4.72 -14.00
N ALA A 276 18.69 -5.23 -12.77
CA ALA A 276 17.92 -6.40 -12.39
C ALA A 276 17.37 -6.27 -10.96
N THR A 277 16.26 -6.95 -10.66
CA THR A 277 15.80 -7.17 -9.28
C THR A 277 16.54 -8.37 -8.70
N PRO A 278 17.31 -8.24 -7.59
CA PRO A 278 18.21 -9.29 -7.12
C PRO A 278 17.51 -10.64 -6.90
N ILE A 279 16.34 -10.62 -6.25
CA ILE A 279 15.43 -11.75 -6.14
C ILE A 279 14.01 -11.22 -6.25
N SER A 280 13.13 -11.96 -6.92
CA SER A 280 11.72 -11.64 -7.03
C SER A 280 10.88 -12.90 -7.12
N ARG A 281 9.63 -12.79 -6.70
CA ARG A 281 8.53 -13.70 -6.99
C ARG A 281 7.36 -12.80 -7.36
N GLU A 282 6.52 -13.21 -8.30
CA GLU A 282 5.31 -12.43 -8.58
C GLU A 282 4.15 -12.96 -7.75
N LYS A 283 3.32 -12.03 -7.24
CA LYS A 283 2.23 -12.33 -6.31
C LYS A 283 1.29 -13.42 -6.85
N PRO A 284 0.86 -14.40 -6.05
CA PRO A 284 -0.22 -15.31 -6.42
C PRO A 284 -1.50 -14.58 -6.82
N TYR A 285 -2.18 -15.13 -7.82
CA TYR A 285 -3.42 -14.56 -8.36
C TYR A 285 -4.44 -15.65 -8.69
N LEU A 286 -5.71 -15.28 -8.57
CA LEU A 286 -6.84 -16.13 -8.91
C LEU A 286 -7.01 -16.18 -10.43
N THR A 287 -7.19 -17.37 -10.98
CA THR A 287 -7.37 -17.61 -12.43
C THR A 287 -8.54 -18.55 -12.68
N LEU A 288 -9.02 -18.54 -13.93
CA LEU A 288 -9.93 -19.55 -14.46
C LEU A 288 -9.19 -20.43 -15.48
N ASP A 289 -9.39 -21.74 -15.41
CA ASP A 289 -8.96 -22.64 -16.46
C ASP A 289 -9.99 -22.74 -17.60
N GLN A 290 -9.66 -23.51 -18.64
CA GLN A 290 -10.50 -23.72 -19.83
C GLN A 290 -11.84 -24.43 -19.51
N ALA A 291 -11.96 -25.10 -18.36
CA ALA A 291 -13.19 -25.72 -17.88
C ALA A 291 -13.98 -24.80 -16.92
N GLY A 292 -13.56 -23.53 -16.79
CA GLY A 292 -14.16 -22.53 -15.92
C GLY A 292 -13.98 -22.82 -14.43
N GLN A 293 -12.99 -23.64 -14.04
CA GLN A 293 -12.68 -23.88 -12.64
C GLN A 293 -11.68 -22.84 -12.11
N TYR A 294 -11.92 -22.41 -10.87
CA TYR A 294 -11.01 -21.48 -10.20
C TYR A 294 -9.75 -22.19 -9.73
N ASN A 295 -8.62 -21.55 -10.02
CA ASN A 295 -7.29 -21.95 -9.57
C ASN A 295 -6.60 -20.72 -8.95
N VAL A 296 -5.61 -20.95 -8.09
CA VAL A 296 -4.63 -19.90 -7.71
C VAL A 296 -3.32 -20.25 -8.39
N PHE A 297 -2.83 -19.36 -9.24
CA PHE A 297 -1.54 -19.50 -9.89
C PHE A 297 -0.44 -18.94 -8.98
N LEU A 298 0.65 -19.71 -8.81
CA LEU A 298 1.83 -19.35 -8.04
C LEU A 298 3.01 -19.18 -9.01
N PRO A 299 3.42 -17.95 -9.33
CA PRO A 299 4.64 -17.68 -10.08
C PRO A 299 5.89 -18.23 -9.40
N ALA A 300 6.85 -18.66 -10.22
CA ALA A 300 8.15 -19.11 -9.78
C ALA A 300 9.03 -17.96 -9.26
N VAL A 301 10.02 -18.31 -8.45
CA VAL A 301 11.05 -17.38 -7.98
C VAL A 301 12.06 -17.14 -9.09
N ARG A 302 12.43 -15.88 -9.32
CA ARG A 302 13.47 -15.46 -10.27
C ARG A 302 14.57 -14.71 -9.52
N GLN A 303 15.83 -15.09 -9.77
CA GLN A 303 17.01 -14.32 -9.38
C GLN A 303 17.38 -13.36 -10.52
N ASP A 304 18.00 -12.23 -10.19
CA ASP A 304 18.49 -11.21 -11.14
C ASP A 304 17.51 -10.93 -12.29
N SER A 305 16.25 -10.70 -11.93
CA SER A 305 15.15 -10.66 -12.88
C SER A 305 14.98 -9.28 -13.53
N ALA A 306 14.64 -9.28 -14.81
CA ALA A 306 14.30 -8.08 -15.56
C ALA A 306 13.12 -8.34 -16.51
N GLY A 307 12.32 -7.31 -16.75
CA GLY A 307 11.11 -7.38 -17.57
C GLY A 307 10.01 -8.27 -16.97
N THR A 308 8.88 -8.29 -17.68
CA THR A 308 7.70 -9.03 -17.27
C THR A 308 7.92 -10.55 -17.37
N THR A 309 7.09 -11.30 -16.65
CA THR A 309 7.05 -12.77 -16.69
C THR A 309 6.13 -13.33 -17.78
N TRP A 310 5.39 -12.49 -18.51
CA TRP A 310 4.28 -12.93 -19.37
C TRP A 310 4.38 -12.45 -20.83
N GLU A 311 5.26 -11.49 -21.14
CA GLU A 311 5.41 -10.97 -22.51
C GLU A 311 6.08 -11.98 -23.46
N ASN A 312 7.04 -12.76 -22.96
CA ASN A 312 7.87 -13.68 -23.77
C ASN A 312 7.41 -15.15 -23.69
N GLY A 313 6.19 -15.39 -23.22
CA GLY A 313 5.62 -16.73 -23.03
C GLY A 313 4.79 -16.83 -21.75
N PRO A 314 4.22 -18.01 -21.44
CA PRO A 314 3.54 -18.24 -20.18
C PRO A 314 4.46 -17.97 -18.98
N THR A 315 3.93 -17.32 -17.95
CA THR A 315 4.62 -17.16 -16.67
C THR A 315 4.98 -18.51 -16.10
N GLU A 316 6.25 -18.71 -15.74
CA GLU A 316 6.70 -19.92 -15.04
C GLU A 316 6.09 -19.98 -13.64
N GLY A 317 5.61 -21.16 -13.24
CA GLY A 317 4.89 -21.35 -11.99
C GLY A 317 4.01 -22.59 -11.99
N ARG A 318 3.07 -22.67 -11.05
CA ARG A 318 2.11 -23.78 -10.92
C ARG A 318 0.74 -23.30 -10.47
N SER A 319 -0.31 -23.95 -10.97
CA SER A 319 -1.67 -23.76 -10.47
C SER A 319 -1.96 -24.67 -9.29
N ILE A 320 -2.73 -24.18 -8.32
CA ILE A 320 -3.36 -24.96 -7.26
C ILE A 320 -4.89 -24.83 -7.42
N PRO A 321 -5.65 -25.94 -7.53
CA PRO A 321 -7.11 -25.87 -7.62
C PRO A 321 -7.73 -25.19 -6.40
N LEU A 322 -8.79 -24.40 -6.58
CA LEU A 322 -9.48 -23.77 -5.44
C LEU A 322 -10.03 -24.79 -4.44
N ALA A 323 -10.29 -26.03 -4.88
CA ALA A 323 -10.66 -27.15 -4.01
C ALA A 323 -9.62 -27.44 -2.89
N ASP A 324 -8.35 -27.03 -3.06
CA ASP A 324 -7.29 -27.15 -2.06
C ASP A 324 -7.10 -25.93 -1.16
N PHE A 325 -7.96 -24.91 -1.31
CA PHE A 325 -8.08 -23.80 -0.39
C PHE A 325 -9.26 -23.99 0.56
N TYR A 326 -9.10 -23.51 1.79
CA TYR A 326 -10.22 -23.10 2.62
C TYR A 326 -10.57 -21.66 2.23
N VAL A 327 -11.78 -21.46 1.68
CA VAL A 327 -12.31 -20.15 1.33
C VAL A 327 -13.01 -19.59 2.56
N ALA A 328 -12.24 -18.88 3.39
CA ALA A 328 -12.71 -18.31 4.63
C ALA A 328 -13.58 -17.06 4.39
N LYS A 329 -14.51 -16.82 5.32
CA LYS A 329 -15.43 -15.67 5.31
C LYS A 329 -15.41 -14.95 6.65
N PRO A 330 -15.73 -13.64 6.70
CA PRO A 330 -15.97 -12.95 7.95
C PRO A 330 -16.99 -13.72 8.81
N GLY A 331 -16.63 -13.99 10.07
CA GLY A 331 -17.40 -14.83 10.99
C GLY A 331 -16.95 -16.30 11.08
N ASP A 332 -16.08 -16.78 10.19
CA ASP A 332 -15.39 -18.06 10.42
C ASP A 332 -14.42 -17.94 11.61
N SER A 333 -14.44 -18.92 12.53
CA SER A 333 -13.54 -18.89 13.68
C SER A 333 -12.09 -19.21 13.29
N VAL A 334 -11.13 -18.58 13.98
CA VAL A 334 -9.70 -18.88 13.80
C VAL A 334 -9.39 -20.36 14.04
N GLN A 335 -10.09 -20.99 14.99
CA GLN A 335 -9.98 -22.44 15.22
C GLN A 335 -10.37 -23.27 13.98
N ALA A 336 -11.41 -22.86 13.23
CA ALA A 336 -11.81 -23.53 12.00
C ALA A 336 -10.74 -23.32 10.90
N ILE A 337 -10.24 -22.09 10.74
CA ILE A 337 -9.15 -21.77 9.80
C ILE A 337 -7.90 -22.62 10.10
N ASN A 338 -7.43 -22.63 11.35
CA ASN A 338 -6.27 -23.41 11.78
C ASN A 338 -6.48 -24.92 11.60
N SER A 339 -7.70 -25.42 11.84
CA SER A 339 -8.04 -26.83 11.59
C SER A 339 -7.92 -27.21 10.11
N GLN A 340 -8.21 -26.30 9.18
CA GLN A 340 -8.10 -26.55 7.74
C GLN A 340 -6.65 -26.44 7.25
N LEU A 341 -5.89 -25.46 7.75
CA LEU A 341 -4.44 -25.36 7.54
C LEU A 341 -3.71 -26.63 7.99
N ALA A 342 -4.04 -27.14 9.18
CA ALA A 342 -3.51 -28.39 9.74
C ALA A 342 -3.90 -29.64 8.92
N ARG A 343 -5.05 -29.62 8.23
CA ARG A 343 -5.51 -30.68 7.30
C ARG A 343 -4.89 -30.58 5.90
N GLY A 344 -3.94 -29.66 5.68
CA GLY A 344 -3.24 -29.54 4.40
C GLY A 344 -3.86 -28.54 3.42
N LYS A 345 -4.91 -27.81 3.78
CA LYS A 345 -5.47 -26.76 2.91
C LYS A 345 -4.60 -25.51 2.89
N HIS A 346 -4.72 -24.75 1.82
CA HIS A 346 -4.30 -23.36 1.73
C HIS A 346 -5.41 -22.45 2.29
N LEU A 347 -5.17 -21.13 2.40
CA LEU A 347 -6.17 -20.18 2.89
C LEU A 347 -6.45 -19.11 1.83
N LEU A 348 -7.73 -18.88 1.55
CA LEU A 348 -8.19 -17.73 0.79
C LEU A 348 -9.15 -16.93 1.67
N LEU A 349 -8.81 -15.67 1.95
CA LEU A 349 -9.65 -14.74 2.71
C LEU A 349 -10.52 -13.95 1.74
N THR A 350 -11.84 -14.15 1.79
CA THR A 350 -12.80 -13.36 1.00
C THR A 350 -12.91 -11.91 1.51
N PRO A 351 -13.38 -10.94 0.71
CA PRO A 351 -13.34 -9.52 1.08
C PRO A 351 -14.19 -9.22 2.32
N GLY A 352 -13.52 -8.77 3.38
CA GLY A 352 -14.13 -8.34 4.64
C GLY A 352 -13.10 -8.13 5.75
N VAL A 353 -13.60 -7.81 6.94
CA VAL A 353 -12.82 -7.70 8.17
C VAL A 353 -13.04 -8.95 9.03
N TYR A 354 -11.97 -9.50 9.59
CA TYR A 354 -11.96 -10.73 10.38
C TYR A 354 -11.42 -10.41 11.78
N ASP A 355 -12.20 -10.69 12.81
CA ASP A 355 -11.75 -10.60 14.20
C ASP A 355 -10.86 -11.82 14.52
N VAL A 356 -9.64 -11.58 14.99
CA VAL A 356 -8.62 -12.61 15.21
C VAL A 356 -8.20 -12.61 16.69
N ASP A 357 -8.83 -13.50 17.48
CA ASP A 357 -8.69 -13.62 18.94
C ASP A 357 -7.50 -14.51 19.39
N GLN A 358 -6.88 -15.19 18.44
CA GLN A 358 -5.71 -16.06 18.57
C GLN A 358 -5.00 -16.10 17.21
N SER A 359 -3.73 -16.50 17.14
CA SER A 359 -3.03 -16.50 15.85
C SER A 359 -3.63 -17.46 14.83
N ILE A 360 -3.78 -17.02 13.59
CA ILE A 360 -3.80 -17.92 12.43
C ILE A 360 -2.37 -18.47 12.27
N GLU A 361 -2.21 -19.79 12.29
CA GLU A 361 -0.90 -20.45 12.37
C GLU A 361 -0.55 -21.21 11.08
N VAL A 362 0.30 -20.61 10.24
CA VAL A 362 0.79 -21.21 9.00
C VAL A 362 2.03 -22.07 9.28
N LYS A 363 1.82 -23.36 9.54
CA LYS A 363 2.87 -24.32 9.96
C LYS A 363 3.45 -25.20 8.84
N ARG A 364 2.82 -25.22 7.65
CA ARG A 364 3.18 -26.14 6.55
C ARG A 364 3.95 -25.38 5.46
N ALA A 365 5.09 -25.93 5.03
CA ALA A 365 5.86 -25.43 3.90
C ALA A 365 5.01 -25.30 2.62
N GLY A 366 5.29 -24.29 1.80
CA GLY A 366 4.56 -24.06 0.55
C GLY A 366 3.11 -23.60 0.70
N THR A 367 2.68 -23.19 1.89
CA THR A 367 1.28 -22.75 2.13
C THR A 367 1.04 -21.35 1.59
N VAL A 368 0.09 -21.22 0.67
CA VAL A 368 -0.49 -19.92 0.27
C VAL A 368 -1.54 -19.43 1.27
N VAL A 369 -1.47 -18.15 1.61
CA VAL A 369 -2.54 -17.33 2.21
C VAL A 369 -2.82 -16.16 1.27
N LEU A 370 -3.97 -16.15 0.60
CA LEU A 370 -4.34 -15.10 -0.36
C LEU A 370 -5.57 -14.33 0.12
N GLY A 371 -5.45 -13.02 0.30
CA GLY A 371 -6.60 -12.14 0.48
C GLY A 371 -7.17 -11.66 -0.85
N LEU A 372 -8.48 -11.42 -0.86
CA LEU A 372 -9.21 -10.73 -1.94
C LEU A 372 -9.78 -9.42 -1.40
N GLY A 373 -9.81 -8.37 -2.23
CA GLY A 373 -10.53 -7.13 -1.94
C GLY A 373 -10.06 -6.39 -0.68
N MET A 374 -8.74 -6.42 -0.40
CA MET A 374 -8.11 -5.87 0.81
C MET A 374 -8.62 -6.51 2.11
N ALA A 375 -8.84 -7.84 2.10
CA ALA A 375 -9.22 -8.62 3.28
C ALA A 375 -8.34 -8.27 4.49
N THR A 376 -8.98 -7.96 5.62
CA THR A 376 -8.34 -7.36 6.80
C THR A 376 -8.46 -8.28 8.01
N LEU A 377 -7.33 -8.58 8.66
CA LEU A 377 -7.28 -9.31 9.93
C LEU A 377 -7.13 -8.31 11.08
N THR A 378 -8.12 -8.18 11.95
CA THR A 378 -8.08 -7.26 13.10
C THR A 378 -7.72 -8.04 14.37
N ALA A 379 -6.66 -7.62 15.07
CA ALA A 379 -6.24 -8.26 16.31
C ALA A 379 -7.28 -8.06 17.42
N VAL A 380 -7.61 -9.13 18.15
CA VAL A 380 -8.48 -9.11 19.32
C VAL A 380 -7.73 -9.66 20.53
N ASN A 381 -7.97 -9.11 21.71
CA ASN A 381 -7.33 -9.51 22.98
C ASN A 381 -5.78 -9.47 22.98
N GLY A 382 -5.14 -8.66 22.13
CA GLY A 382 -3.68 -8.58 22.01
C GLY A 382 -3.06 -9.78 21.29
N ALA A 383 -3.85 -10.56 20.55
CA ALA A 383 -3.34 -11.64 19.71
C ALA A 383 -2.37 -11.12 18.63
N VAL A 384 -1.53 -12.02 18.09
CA VAL A 384 -0.76 -11.76 16.85
C VAL A 384 -1.55 -12.37 15.70
N PRO A 385 -2.26 -11.60 14.84
CA PRO A 385 -3.21 -12.19 13.90
C PRO A 385 -2.67 -13.28 12.98
N LEU A 386 -1.46 -13.13 12.47
CA LEU A 386 -0.85 -14.09 11.56
C LEU A 386 0.56 -14.48 12.01
N THR A 387 0.79 -15.79 12.11
CA THR A 387 2.12 -16.36 12.37
C THR A 387 2.47 -17.37 11.29
N VAL A 388 3.69 -17.29 10.78
CA VAL A 388 4.28 -18.25 9.85
C VAL A 388 5.41 -18.96 10.60
N ALA A 389 5.41 -20.29 10.60
CA ALA A 389 6.51 -21.06 11.20
C ALA A 389 7.80 -20.93 10.39
N ASP A 390 8.93 -21.36 10.95
CA ASP A 390 10.19 -21.54 10.21
C ASP A 390 10.01 -22.69 9.21
N VAL A 391 9.50 -22.39 8.00
CA VAL A 391 9.30 -23.32 6.88
C VAL A 391 9.45 -22.59 5.54
N PRO A 392 9.92 -23.26 4.47
CA PRO A 392 10.15 -22.61 3.17
C PRO A 392 8.85 -22.46 2.36
N GLY A 393 8.88 -21.53 1.39
CA GLY A 393 7.89 -21.40 0.32
C GLY A 393 6.49 -20.94 0.71
N VAL A 394 6.25 -20.58 1.98
CA VAL A 394 4.99 -19.93 2.40
C VAL A 394 4.82 -18.61 1.65
N ASP A 395 3.60 -18.33 1.21
CA ASP A 395 3.31 -17.22 0.29
C ASP A 395 2.08 -16.50 0.81
N VAL A 396 2.26 -15.30 1.37
CA VAL A 396 1.18 -14.49 1.96
C VAL A 396 0.97 -13.27 1.08
N ALA A 397 -0.24 -13.12 0.53
CA ALA A 397 -0.51 -12.15 -0.52
C ALA A 397 -1.81 -11.36 -0.27
N ALA A 398 -1.74 -10.03 -0.43
CA ALA A 398 -2.88 -9.11 -0.36
C ALA A 398 -3.69 -9.18 0.95
N VAL A 399 -3.00 -9.10 2.09
CA VAL A 399 -3.59 -9.16 3.44
C VAL A 399 -3.28 -7.87 4.20
N THR A 400 -4.31 -7.18 4.67
CA THR A 400 -4.16 -6.07 5.63
C THR A 400 -4.28 -6.63 7.06
N ILE A 401 -3.52 -6.09 8.00
CA ILE A 401 -3.57 -6.47 9.42
C ILE A 401 -3.72 -5.21 10.29
N ASP A 402 -4.88 -5.09 10.94
CA ASP A 402 -5.23 -3.97 11.82
C ASP A 402 -4.93 -4.33 13.29
N ALA A 403 -4.33 -3.41 14.04
CA ALA A 403 -4.14 -3.55 15.48
C ALA A 403 -5.42 -3.30 16.26
N GLY A 404 -5.72 -4.14 17.25
CA GLY A 404 -6.84 -3.94 18.18
C GLY A 404 -6.52 -2.99 19.34
N GLU A 405 -7.54 -2.67 20.14
CA GLU A 405 -7.43 -1.76 21.30
C GLU A 405 -6.44 -2.28 22.38
N VAL A 406 -6.38 -3.59 22.56
CA VAL A 406 -5.41 -4.27 23.45
C VAL A 406 -4.10 -4.44 22.69
N GLU A 407 -2.99 -3.96 23.29
CA GLU A 407 -1.69 -3.98 22.63
C GLU A 407 -1.24 -5.40 22.26
N SER A 408 -0.95 -5.59 20.97
CA SER A 408 -0.45 -6.84 20.41
C SER A 408 1.09 -6.82 20.39
N PRO A 409 1.80 -7.87 20.82
CA PRO A 409 3.27 -7.85 20.86
C PRO A 409 3.91 -7.91 19.46
N ALA A 410 3.14 -8.33 18.45
CA ALA A 410 3.40 -8.18 17.02
C ALA A 410 2.05 -8.23 16.28
N LEU A 411 1.94 -7.71 15.05
CA LEU A 411 0.79 -7.99 14.17
C LEU A 411 1.04 -9.19 13.24
N MET A 412 2.28 -9.37 12.78
CA MET A 412 2.70 -10.57 12.06
C MET A 412 4.09 -11.03 12.48
N ARG A 413 4.26 -12.35 12.56
CA ARG A 413 5.57 -13.00 12.76
C ARG A 413 5.88 -13.99 11.65
N VAL A 414 7.07 -13.89 11.07
CA VAL A 414 7.61 -14.88 10.12
C VAL A 414 8.81 -15.58 10.76
N GLY A 415 8.63 -16.84 11.12
CA GLY A 415 9.57 -17.59 11.97
C GLY A 415 9.28 -17.40 13.46
N LYS A 416 9.84 -18.28 14.31
CA LYS A 416 9.63 -18.23 15.76
C LYS A 416 10.17 -16.93 16.37
N ALA A 417 9.37 -16.33 17.25
CA ALA A 417 9.78 -15.19 18.08
C ALA A 417 11.05 -15.51 18.87
N ARG A 418 12.02 -14.58 18.87
CA ARG A 418 13.22 -14.65 19.72
C ARG A 418 12.86 -14.15 21.13
N GLN A 419 13.52 -14.67 22.17
CA GLN A 419 13.29 -14.17 23.53
C GLN A 419 14.08 -12.88 23.75
N GLY A 420 13.36 -11.78 24.03
CA GLY A 420 13.93 -10.46 24.27
C GLY A 420 13.78 -9.52 23.07
N ALA A 421 13.56 -8.24 23.33
CA ALA A 421 13.55 -7.22 22.29
C ALA A 421 14.97 -7.03 21.72
N GLY A 422 15.12 -7.16 20.40
CA GLY A 422 16.32 -6.73 19.67
C GLY A 422 17.63 -7.49 19.97
N SER A 423 17.61 -8.80 20.29
CA SER A 423 18.84 -9.53 20.60
C SER A 423 19.03 -10.90 19.91
N GLY A 424 20.23 -11.09 19.35
CA GLY A 424 20.79 -12.39 18.97
C GLY A 424 20.67 -12.79 17.49
N PRO A 425 21.69 -13.44 16.90
CA PRO A 425 21.66 -13.97 15.53
C PRO A 425 20.67 -15.15 15.39
N ALA A 426 20.40 -15.55 14.15
CA ALA A 426 19.39 -16.55 13.80
C ALA A 426 19.59 -17.91 14.50
N ASN A 427 18.48 -18.56 14.84
CA ASN A 427 18.48 -19.88 15.46
C ASN A 427 18.95 -20.92 14.42
N SER A 428 20.02 -21.65 14.72
CA SER A 428 20.80 -22.43 13.74
C SER A 428 20.09 -23.68 13.19
N ALA A 429 18.89 -24.00 13.66
CA ALA A 429 18.00 -25.02 13.09
C ALA A 429 17.15 -24.44 11.93
N ALA A 430 17.77 -23.68 11.02
CA ALA A 430 17.07 -22.94 9.98
C ALA A 430 16.41 -23.87 8.95
N HIS A 431 15.09 -23.76 8.82
CA HIS A 431 14.27 -24.41 7.79
C HIS A 431 13.81 -23.40 6.73
N SER A 432 14.74 -22.56 6.24
CA SER A 432 14.51 -21.68 5.08
C SER A 432 15.20 -22.25 3.84
N ASP A 433 14.75 -21.83 2.66
CA ASP A 433 15.31 -22.22 1.37
C ASP A 433 15.46 -20.97 0.50
N PRO A 434 16.67 -20.55 0.10
CA PRO A 434 16.86 -19.37 -0.75
C PRO A 434 16.35 -19.55 -2.19
N ALA A 435 16.13 -20.79 -2.66
CA ALA A 435 15.47 -21.06 -3.94
C ALA A 435 13.92 -21.05 -3.83
N ASN A 436 13.40 -21.14 -2.60
CA ASN A 436 11.96 -21.14 -2.31
C ASN A 436 11.68 -20.39 -0.99
N PRO A 437 11.98 -19.09 -0.92
CA PRO A 437 11.82 -18.30 0.30
C PRO A 437 10.35 -18.20 0.71
N ALA A 438 10.12 -17.98 2.00
CA ALA A 438 8.83 -17.44 2.41
C ALA A 438 8.70 -16.01 1.84
N THR A 439 7.53 -15.66 1.32
CA THR A 439 7.31 -14.40 0.61
C THR A 439 6.05 -13.70 1.10
N LEU A 440 6.16 -12.39 1.32
CA LEU A 440 5.05 -11.50 1.65
C LEU A 440 4.83 -10.54 0.46
N HIS A 441 3.62 -10.51 -0.10
CA HIS A 441 3.23 -9.63 -1.20
C HIS A 441 2.05 -8.75 -0.82
N ASP A 442 2.14 -7.44 -0.99
CA ASP A 442 1.03 -6.52 -0.68
C ASP A 442 0.46 -6.76 0.74
N VAL A 443 1.36 -6.87 1.73
CA VAL A 443 0.99 -7.09 3.14
C VAL A 443 1.09 -5.75 3.87
N PHE A 444 -0.03 -5.30 4.42
CA PHE A 444 -0.20 -3.95 4.95
C PHE A 444 -0.56 -4.00 6.44
N PHE A 445 -0.03 -3.06 7.23
CA PHE A 445 -0.23 -2.99 8.67
C PHE A 445 -0.72 -1.61 9.08
N ARG A 446 -1.67 -1.58 10.02
CA ARG A 446 -2.31 -0.34 10.47
C ARG A 446 -2.53 -0.33 11.97
N ILE A 447 -1.97 0.68 12.63
CA ILE A 447 -2.11 0.91 14.08
C ILE A 447 -2.85 2.23 14.30
N GLY A 448 -4.16 2.18 14.53
CA GLY A 448 -5.04 3.36 14.56
C GLY A 448 -5.74 3.62 13.21
N GLY A 449 -6.55 4.68 13.12
CA GLY A 449 -7.20 5.14 11.88
C GLY A 449 -8.69 4.80 11.82
N PRO A 450 -9.11 3.54 11.64
CA PRO A 450 -10.53 3.16 11.73
C PRO A 450 -11.04 3.17 13.18
N HIS A 451 -10.20 2.76 14.12
CA HIS A 451 -10.45 2.64 15.55
C HIS A 451 -9.13 2.80 16.33
N VAL A 452 -9.18 2.78 17.67
CA VAL A 452 -7.97 2.63 18.49
C VAL A 452 -7.32 1.29 18.16
N GLY A 453 -6.01 1.32 17.89
CA GLY A 453 -5.21 0.12 17.63
C GLY A 453 -3.82 0.28 18.27
N LYS A 454 -3.28 -0.79 18.85
CA LYS A 454 -1.97 -0.77 19.52
C LYS A 454 -1.17 -2.03 19.21
N ALA A 455 0.10 -1.88 18.87
CA ALA A 455 1.01 -3.02 18.79
C ALA A 455 2.46 -2.60 19.06
N SER A 456 3.24 -3.42 19.75
CA SER A 456 4.66 -3.12 19.99
C SER A 456 5.45 -3.16 18.66
N VAL A 457 5.14 -4.11 17.78
CA VAL A 457 5.74 -4.29 16.45
C VAL A 457 4.65 -4.56 15.41
N SER A 458 4.76 -4.04 14.19
CA SER A 458 3.87 -4.46 13.09
C SER A 458 4.33 -5.79 12.47
N LEU A 459 5.55 -5.84 11.93
CA LEU A 459 6.11 -7.04 11.27
C LEU A 459 7.44 -7.46 11.91
N GLU A 460 7.52 -8.70 12.39
CA GLU A 460 8.73 -9.32 12.94
C GLU A 460 9.19 -10.49 12.04
N VAL A 461 10.33 -10.34 11.37
CA VAL A 461 10.87 -11.31 10.40
C VAL A 461 12.08 -12.03 11.00
N ASN A 462 11.85 -13.22 11.56
CA ASN A 462 12.84 -14.07 12.22
C ASN A 462 13.50 -15.11 11.32
N SER A 463 12.80 -15.59 10.29
CA SER A 463 13.31 -16.54 9.30
C SER A 463 14.29 -15.88 8.33
N ASP A 464 15.33 -16.62 7.95
CA ASP A 464 16.29 -16.21 6.91
C ASP A 464 15.66 -16.28 5.50
N ASN A 465 16.27 -15.55 4.56
CA ASN A 465 15.95 -15.50 3.12
C ASN A 465 14.54 -14.98 2.76
N VAL A 466 13.76 -14.47 3.72
CA VAL A 466 12.39 -13.98 3.46
C VAL A 466 12.40 -12.84 2.41
N LEU A 467 11.46 -12.91 1.47
CA LEU A 467 11.23 -11.85 0.49
C LEU A 467 10.03 -11.00 0.92
N LEU A 468 10.25 -9.70 1.11
CA LEU A 468 9.25 -8.69 1.44
C LEU A 468 8.98 -7.86 0.18
N ASP A 469 7.86 -8.04 -0.49
CA ASP A 469 7.58 -7.43 -1.78
C ASP A 469 6.31 -6.56 -1.74
N HIS A 470 6.51 -5.25 -1.62
CA HIS A 470 5.49 -4.27 -1.27
C HIS A 470 4.90 -4.49 0.13
N ILE A 471 5.56 -3.88 1.12
CA ILE A 471 5.08 -3.80 2.51
C ILE A 471 4.76 -2.34 2.81
N TRP A 472 3.59 -2.09 3.41
CA TRP A 472 3.30 -0.82 4.08
C TRP A 472 3.00 -1.07 5.55
N ALA A 473 3.83 -0.54 6.43
CA ALA A 473 3.57 -0.57 7.86
C ALA A 473 3.33 0.86 8.34
N TRP A 474 2.10 1.16 8.77
CA TRP A 474 1.65 2.52 9.07
C TRP A 474 1.10 2.60 10.49
N ARG A 475 1.80 3.34 11.37
CA ARG A 475 1.18 3.85 12.58
C ARG A 475 0.36 5.08 12.18
N ALA A 476 -0.94 5.05 12.41
CA ALA A 476 -1.83 6.07 11.87
C ALA A 476 -1.49 7.49 12.35
N ASP A 477 -1.35 8.42 11.42
CA ASP A 477 -1.18 9.85 11.66
C ASP A 477 -2.52 10.62 11.64
N HIS A 478 -3.58 10.02 11.08
CA HIS A 478 -4.91 10.60 10.99
C HIS A 478 -6.04 9.56 11.13
N GLY A 479 -7.26 10.04 11.35
CA GLY A 479 -8.46 9.23 11.58
C GLY A 479 -8.82 9.08 13.06
N ASN A 480 -9.60 8.05 13.38
CA ASN A 480 -10.04 7.73 14.73
C ASN A 480 -8.93 7.05 15.54
N GLY A 481 -8.90 7.32 16.85
CA GLY A 481 -8.03 6.59 17.78
C GLY A 481 -6.53 6.89 17.63
N VAL A 482 -6.17 8.03 17.03
CA VAL A 482 -4.78 8.46 16.81
C VAL A 482 -4.26 9.36 17.94
N GLY A 483 -2.95 9.29 18.18
CA GLY A 483 -2.19 10.16 19.06
C GLY A 483 -1.14 9.40 19.87
N TRP A 484 -0.16 10.13 20.41
CA TRP A 484 1.08 9.58 20.98
C TRP A 484 0.88 8.48 22.05
N THR A 485 -0.21 8.56 22.82
CA THR A 485 -0.59 7.56 23.84
C THR A 485 -1.83 6.76 23.47
N THR A 486 -2.43 7.02 22.30
CA THR A 486 -3.68 6.42 21.83
C THR A 486 -3.41 5.20 20.95
N ASN A 487 -2.62 5.37 19.88
CA ASN A 487 -2.24 4.29 18.96
C ASN A 487 -0.76 3.94 19.11
N THR A 488 -0.38 3.36 20.25
CA THR A 488 1.02 3.04 20.55
C THR A 488 1.61 2.05 19.55
N GLY A 489 2.81 2.37 19.07
CA GLY A 489 3.51 1.65 18.01
C GLY A 489 5.01 1.89 18.11
N ALA A 490 5.75 0.98 18.76
CA ALA A 490 7.17 1.19 19.01
C ALA A 490 8.01 1.06 17.74
N ASN A 491 7.90 -0.05 17.01
CA ASN A 491 8.63 -0.28 15.75
C ASN A 491 7.70 -0.79 14.64
N GLY A 492 8.00 -0.43 13.39
CA GLY A 492 7.23 -0.93 12.24
C GLY A 492 7.68 -2.31 11.82
N VAL A 493 8.91 -2.42 11.33
CA VAL A 493 9.47 -3.67 10.82
C VAL A 493 10.77 -4.01 11.52
N ILE A 494 10.87 -5.21 12.08
CA ILE A 494 12.09 -5.75 12.67
C ILE A 494 12.54 -6.96 11.85
N VAL A 495 13.72 -6.88 11.24
CA VAL A 495 14.32 -7.94 10.43
C VAL A 495 15.46 -8.59 11.19
N ASN A 496 15.19 -9.77 11.74
CA ASN A 496 16.11 -10.58 12.52
C ASN A 496 16.76 -11.72 11.69
N GLY A 497 16.14 -12.12 10.58
CA GLY A 497 16.66 -13.12 9.65
C GLY A 497 17.75 -12.59 8.71
N ASN A 498 18.71 -13.43 8.35
CA ASN A 498 19.76 -13.14 7.39
C ASN A 498 19.25 -13.24 5.93
N ASN A 499 19.91 -12.56 5.00
CA ASN A 499 19.62 -12.56 3.56
C ASN A 499 18.18 -12.19 3.18
N VAL A 500 17.45 -11.54 4.09
CA VAL A 500 16.11 -11.01 3.81
C VAL A 500 16.25 -9.93 2.73
N THR A 501 15.34 -9.94 1.76
CA THR A 501 15.28 -8.91 0.71
C THR A 501 13.95 -8.19 0.77
N ALA A 502 13.98 -6.85 0.76
CA ALA A 502 12.81 -6.00 0.64
C ALA A 502 12.81 -5.28 -0.71
N THR A 503 11.69 -5.34 -1.43
CA THR A 503 11.43 -4.60 -2.67
C THR A 503 10.16 -3.78 -2.50
N GLY A 504 10.31 -2.47 -2.25
CA GLY A 504 9.19 -1.58 -1.97
C GLY A 504 8.79 -1.61 -0.48
N LEU A 505 9.63 -1.05 0.38
CA LEU A 505 9.40 -0.99 1.82
C LEU A 505 8.93 0.42 2.23
N PHE A 506 7.70 0.53 2.72
CA PHE A 506 7.09 1.78 3.20
C PHE A 506 6.81 1.62 4.70
N VAL A 507 7.41 2.45 5.57
CA VAL A 507 7.24 2.29 7.04
C VAL A 507 7.20 3.65 7.74
N GLU A 508 6.12 3.95 8.45
CA GLU A 508 5.79 5.33 8.82
C GLU A 508 5.25 5.53 10.26
N HIS A 509 5.64 6.66 10.84
CA HIS A 509 5.18 7.29 12.07
C HIS A 509 5.35 6.51 13.38
N TYR A 510 6.21 5.49 13.42
CA TYR A 510 6.47 4.73 14.67
C TYR A 510 7.25 5.56 15.70
N GLN A 511 7.03 5.25 16.97
CA GLN A 511 7.51 6.05 18.11
C GLN A 511 9.00 5.88 18.40
N GLN A 512 9.60 4.78 17.94
CA GLN A 512 11.04 4.53 17.96
C GLN A 512 11.56 4.32 16.53
N TYR A 513 12.61 3.51 16.34
CA TYR A 513 13.07 3.12 15.00
C TYR A 513 11.92 2.54 14.17
N ASN A 514 11.70 3.10 12.97
CA ASN A 514 10.61 2.65 12.11
C ASN A 514 10.96 1.28 11.48
N VAL A 515 12.20 1.12 10.99
CA VAL A 515 12.81 -0.17 10.66
C VAL A 515 14.02 -0.47 11.54
N ILE A 516 14.14 -1.71 12.04
CA ILE A 516 15.35 -2.26 12.65
C ILE A 516 15.83 -3.47 11.85
N TRP A 517 17.09 -3.48 11.44
CA TRP A 517 17.72 -4.57 10.70
C TRP A 517 18.89 -5.18 11.48
N ASN A 518 18.69 -6.40 11.97
CA ASN A 518 19.62 -7.16 12.80
C ASN A 518 20.32 -8.30 12.04
N GLY A 519 19.75 -8.76 10.91
CA GLY A 519 20.30 -9.85 10.10
C GLY A 519 21.38 -9.43 9.10
N GLU A 520 22.34 -10.31 8.85
CA GLU A 520 23.40 -10.14 7.83
C GLU A 520 22.85 -10.30 6.40
N GLY A 521 23.56 -9.78 5.40
CA GLY A 521 23.25 -9.97 3.97
C GLY A 521 21.95 -9.32 3.51
N GLY A 522 21.37 -8.43 4.32
CA GLY A 522 20.08 -7.80 4.05
C GLY A 522 20.13 -6.87 2.84
N LYS A 523 19.06 -6.85 2.03
CA LYS A 523 18.93 -5.98 0.86
C LYS A 523 17.60 -5.22 0.84
N THR A 524 17.63 -3.92 0.57
CA THR A 524 16.43 -3.09 0.41
C THR A 524 16.47 -2.30 -0.88
N VAL A 525 15.59 -2.59 -1.83
CA VAL A 525 15.39 -1.81 -3.05
C VAL A 525 14.11 -1.00 -2.90
N PHE A 526 14.25 0.33 -2.90
CA PHE A 526 13.26 1.32 -2.48
C PHE A 526 12.92 1.25 -0.98
N PHE A 527 13.12 2.37 -0.28
CA PHE A 527 12.58 2.64 1.04
C PHE A 527 11.94 4.02 1.10
N GLN A 528 10.77 4.12 1.72
CA GLN A 528 10.13 5.39 2.07
C GLN A 528 9.67 5.34 3.54
N ASN A 529 9.85 6.46 4.22
CA ASN A 529 9.49 6.64 5.62
C ASN A 529 9.10 8.11 5.89
N GLU A 530 8.12 8.26 6.77
CA GLU A 530 7.81 9.50 7.46
C GLU A 530 7.97 9.27 8.97
N LEU A 531 8.58 10.23 9.66
CA LEU A 531 8.78 10.17 11.11
C LEU A 531 7.49 10.54 11.86
N PRO A 532 7.34 10.22 13.16
CA PRO A 532 6.12 10.49 13.91
C PRO A 532 5.82 11.99 14.02
N TYR A 533 4.68 12.42 13.50
CA TYR A 533 4.28 13.83 13.56
C TYR A 533 3.95 14.30 14.99
N ASP A 534 3.51 13.36 15.83
CA ASP A 534 2.73 13.59 17.04
C ASP A 534 3.51 13.44 18.35
N ALA A 535 4.85 13.38 18.27
CA ALA A 535 5.71 13.46 19.44
C ALA A 535 5.43 14.78 20.22
N PRO A 536 5.11 14.73 21.53
CA PRO A 536 4.59 15.90 22.25
C PRO A 536 5.67 16.89 22.71
N ASN A 537 6.95 16.52 22.59
CA ASN A 537 8.15 17.34 22.78
C ASN A 537 9.40 16.48 22.60
N GLN A 538 10.57 17.11 22.46
CA GLN A 538 11.85 16.42 22.33
C GLN A 538 12.14 15.42 23.45
N ALA A 539 11.81 15.74 24.71
CA ALA A 539 12.11 14.86 25.84
C ALA A 539 11.30 13.55 25.83
N ALA A 540 10.15 13.53 25.15
CA ALA A 540 9.36 12.33 24.90
C ALA A 540 9.84 11.52 23.68
N TRP A 541 10.67 12.12 22.80
CA TRP A 541 11.18 11.51 21.58
C TRP A 541 12.68 11.78 21.41
N GLN A 542 13.44 11.09 22.26
CA GLN A 542 14.90 11.02 22.25
C GLN A 542 15.33 9.74 23.00
N HIS A 543 16.54 9.25 22.76
CA HIS A 543 17.07 8.06 23.44
C HIS A 543 18.60 8.13 23.54
N ASP A 544 19.18 7.70 24.67
CA ASP A 544 20.64 7.57 24.86
C ASP A 544 21.51 8.79 24.48
N GLY A 545 20.92 9.99 24.49
CA GLY A 545 21.56 11.26 24.09
C GLY A 545 21.38 11.65 22.62
N VAL A 546 20.73 10.80 21.82
CA VAL A 546 20.32 11.03 20.42
C VAL A 546 18.93 11.65 20.38
N LEU A 547 18.72 12.65 19.52
CA LEU A 547 17.43 13.32 19.34
C LEU A 547 16.58 12.53 18.33
N GLY A 548 15.34 12.20 18.70
CA GLY A 548 14.47 11.35 17.91
C GLY A 548 14.97 9.90 17.77
N TRP A 549 14.49 9.23 16.73
CA TRP A 549 14.89 7.88 16.32
C TRP A 549 14.92 7.82 14.79
N ALA A 550 15.88 7.08 14.22
CA ALA A 550 16.03 6.99 12.77
C ALA A 550 14.85 6.25 12.11
N GLY A 551 14.53 6.62 10.86
CA GLY A 551 13.59 5.89 10.01
C GLY A 551 14.08 4.46 9.73
N TYR A 552 15.39 4.28 9.58
CA TYR A 552 16.00 3.00 9.25
C TYR A 552 17.29 2.76 10.05
N LYS A 553 17.27 1.78 10.96
CA LYS A 553 18.40 1.36 11.78
C LYS A 553 18.97 0.03 11.29
N VAL A 554 20.25 -0.03 10.96
CA VAL A 554 21.02 -1.28 10.86
C VAL A 554 21.81 -1.45 12.16
N ALA A 555 21.75 -2.63 12.77
CA ALA A 555 22.41 -2.91 14.03
C ALA A 555 23.95 -2.92 13.90
N ASP A 556 24.65 -2.42 14.92
CA ASP A 556 26.09 -2.18 14.89
C ASP A 556 26.94 -3.45 14.68
N SER A 557 26.36 -4.61 15.05
CA SER A 557 26.93 -5.93 14.83
C SER A 557 26.99 -6.32 13.35
N VAL A 558 26.08 -5.83 12.50
CA VAL A 558 25.97 -6.19 11.08
C VAL A 558 27.23 -5.79 10.32
N LYS A 559 27.67 -6.64 9.39
CA LYS A 559 28.85 -6.41 8.54
C LYS A 559 28.51 -6.37 7.04
N THR A 560 27.32 -6.84 6.67
CA THR A 560 26.82 -6.88 5.29
C THR A 560 25.36 -6.43 5.22
N HIS A 561 25.10 -5.33 4.51
CA HIS A 561 23.76 -4.80 4.26
C HIS A 561 23.80 -3.87 3.04
N GLU A 562 22.75 -3.84 2.21
CA GLU A 562 22.72 -2.99 1.01
C GLU A 562 21.35 -2.34 0.78
N LEU A 563 21.31 -1.01 0.58
CA LEU A 563 20.07 -0.26 0.33
C LEU A 563 20.20 0.62 -0.92
N TRP A 564 19.15 0.68 -1.73
CA TRP A 564 19.05 1.58 -2.89
C TRP A 564 17.75 2.40 -2.86
N GLY A 565 17.86 3.73 -2.96
CA GLY A 565 16.73 4.64 -3.09
C GLY A 565 15.94 4.77 -1.79
N GLY A 566 16.55 5.37 -0.77
CA GLY A 566 15.96 5.51 0.57
C GLY A 566 15.58 6.94 0.92
N GLY A 567 14.32 7.18 1.29
CA GLY A 567 13.84 8.46 1.82
C GLY A 567 13.32 8.38 3.26
N SER A 568 13.63 9.38 4.08
CA SER A 568 13.05 9.59 5.43
C SER A 568 12.64 11.05 5.62
N TYR A 569 11.37 11.30 5.93
CA TYR A 569 10.73 12.61 5.88
C TYR A 569 10.34 13.10 7.29
N VAL A 570 10.39 14.41 7.53
CA VAL A 570 10.09 15.02 8.84
C VAL A 570 8.95 16.03 8.77
N TYR A 571 7.98 15.88 9.69
CA TYR A 571 6.81 16.73 9.85
C TYR A 571 6.27 16.71 11.28
N ASN A 572 7.10 17.06 12.28
CA ASN A 572 6.69 17.09 13.69
C ASN A 572 5.72 18.26 13.96
N ASN A 573 4.47 18.16 13.50
CA ASN A 573 3.51 19.28 13.53
C ASN A 573 2.95 19.59 14.93
N VAL A 574 3.01 18.64 15.87
CA VAL A 574 2.58 18.84 17.27
C VAL A 574 3.59 19.68 18.06
N ASP A 575 4.89 19.43 17.88
CA ASP A 575 5.97 20.30 18.35
C ASP A 575 7.00 20.54 17.22
N PRO A 576 6.83 21.62 16.43
CA PRO A 576 7.73 21.95 15.34
C PRO A 576 9.16 22.31 15.75
N SER A 577 9.46 22.40 17.06
CA SER A 577 10.83 22.63 17.57
C SER A 577 11.65 21.34 17.73
N ILE A 578 11.04 20.17 17.52
CA ILE A 578 11.72 18.87 17.59
C ILE A 578 12.79 18.73 16.50
N HIS A 579 13.93 18.17 16.91
CA HIS A 579 14.99 17.67 16.06
C HIS A 579 14.99 16.13 16.04
N ALA A 580 15.30 15.57 14.87
CA ALA A 580 15.72 14.19 14.69
C ALA A 580 17.17 14.17 14.19
N THR A 581 18.08 13.50 14.89
CA THR A 581 19.52 13.59 14.57
C THR A 581 19.86 13.00 13.19
N ARG A 582 19.15 11.97 12.73
CA ARG A 582 19.43 11.28 11.45
C ARG A 582 18.22 10.54 10.89
N GLY A 583 18.08 10.50 9.57
CA GLY A 583 17.07 9.66 8.89
C GLY A 583 17.46 8.18 8.84
N PHE A 584 18.75 7.91 8.62
CA PHE A 584 19.34 6.57 8.54
C PHE A 584 20.46 6.42 9.57
N GLU A 585 20.53 5.25 10.23
CA GLU A 585 21.56 4.94 11.22
C GLU A 585 22.15 3.54 10.99
N VAL A 586 23.43 3.46 10.64
CA VAL A 586 24.08 2.21 10.20
C VAL A 586 25.54 2.11 10.66
N PRO A 587 26.10 0.91 10.87
CA PRO A 587 27.52 0.77 11.16
C PRO A 587 28.38 1.11 9.95
N VAL A 588 29.46 1.87 10.17
CA VAL A 588 30.46 2.17 9.12
C VAL A 588 31.38 0.97 8.95
N THR A 589 31.06 0.08 8.02
CA THR A 589 31.89 -1.08 7.66
C THR A 589 31.83 -1.33 6.14
N PRO A 590 32.89 -1.86 5.48
CA PRO A 590 32.98 -1.89 4.01
C PRO A 590 31.91 -2.70 3.25
N GLY A 591 31.12 -3.51 3.96
CA GLY A 591 30.02 -4.31 3.42
C GLY A 591 28.62 -3.77 3.74
N VAL A 592 28.50 -2.67 4.49
CA VAL A 592 27.23 -1.99 4.76
C VAL A 592 27.18 -0.74 3.89
N ARG A 593 26.39 -0.79 2.80
CA ARG A 593 26.38 0.23 1.74
C ARG A 593 24.98 0.74 1.46
N LEU A 594 24.85 2.05 1.34
CA LEU A 594 23.59 2.71 1.07
C LEU A 594 23.77 3.65 -0.12
N HIS A 595 22.85 3.55 -1.07
CA HIS A 595 22.89 4.25 -2.34
C HIS A 595 21.62 5.08 -2.52
N SER A 596 21.78 6.30 -3.02
CA SER A 596 20.69 7.21 -3.36
C SER A 596 19.76 7.49 -2.16
N LEU A 597 20.34 8.06 -1.11
CA LEU A 597 19.62 8.46 0.11
C LEU A 597 19.17 9.92 0.04
N LEU A 598 18.01 10.19 0.65
CA LEU A 598 17.53 11.55 0.88
C LEU A 598 16.81 11.70 2.22
N THR A 599 16.71 12.95 2.66
CA THR A 599 15.73 13.38 3.66
C THR A 599 15.08 14.68 3.23
N VAL A 600 13.85 14.96 3.71
CA VAL A 600 13.10 16.17 3.35
C VAL A 600 12.26 16.66 4.54
N ASN A 601 12.10 17.97 4.64
CA ASN A 601 11.21 18.62 5.60
C ASN A 601 9.87 18.95 4.92
N LEU A 602 8.75 18.59 5.53
CA LEU A 602 7.41 18.82 4.97
C LEU A 602 6.68 20.03 5.59
N GLY A 603 7.33 20.78 6.49
CA GLY A 603 6.81 22.01 7.08
C GLY A 603 6.88 22.11 8.61
N ALA A 604 7.43 21.11 9.30
CA ALA A 604 7.56 21.12 10.77
C ALA A 604 8.69 20.19 11.26
N GLY A 605 9.31 20.54 12.39
CA GLY A 605 10.50 19.85 12.92
C GLY A 605 11.77 20.17 12.14
N THR A 606 12.88 19.55 12.53
CA THR A 606 14.17 19.55 11.82
C THR A 606 14.75 18.15 11.81
N LEU A 607 15.46 17.79 10.75
CA LEU A 607 16.23 16.54 10.71
C LEU A 607 17.68 16.85 10.31
N ASP A 608 18.62 16.54 11.21
CA ASP A 608 19.95 17.15 11.21
C ASP A 608 20.90 16.57 10.15
N HIS A 609 20.77 15.26 9.86
CA HIS A 609 21.61 14.54 8.89
C HIS A 609 20.81 13.51 8.09
N VAL A 610 21.24 13.22 6.86
CA VAL A 610 20.64 12.15 6.05
C VAL A 610 20.96 10.79 6.68
N VAL A 611 22.25 10.46 6.79
CA VAL A 611 22.74 9.17 7.30
C VAL A 611 23.88 9.38 8.28
N ASN A 612 23.80 8.74 9.44
CA ASN A 612 24.71 8.96 10.56
C ASN A 612 24.95 10.46 10.83
N ASP A 613 26.16 10.96 10.58
CA ASP A 613 26.57 12.36 10.76
C ASP A 613 26.84 13.03 9.40
N THR A 614 26.22 12.52 8.32
CA THR A 614 26.47 12.88 6.91
C THR A 614 25.20 13.32 6.20
N GLY A 615 25.34 14.32 5.32
CA GLY A 615 24.24 15.01 4.68
C GLY A 615 23.89 16.30 5.42
N ALA A 616 23.38 17.29 4.68
CA ALA A 616 22.95 18.58 5.25
C ALA A 616 21.62 18.43 6.00
N PRO A 617 21.34 19.28 7.00
CA PRO A 617 20.06 19.29 7.69
C PRO A 617 18.91 19.73 6.76
N VAL A 618 17.69 19.28 7.08
CA VAL A 618 16.44 19.76 6.47
C VAL A 618 15.53 20.37 7.53
N SER A 619 15.20 21.65 7.34
CA SER A 619 14.40 22.47 8.25
C SER A 619 13.24 23.15 7.49
N THR A 620 12.43 23.92 8.20
CA THR A 620 11.39 24.76 7.62
C THR A 620 11.91 25.93 6.76
N ASP A 621 13.24 26.17 6.73
CA ASP A 621 13.86 27.17 5.85
C ASP A 621 13.75 26.80 4.36
N ALA A 622 13.58 25.51 4.05
CA ALA A 622 13.53 24.97 2.68
C ALA A 622 12.55 23.78 2.56
N VAL A 623 11.28 23.99 2.92
CA VAL A 623 10.22 22.96 2.85
C VAL A 623 10.15 22.32 1.45
N GLY A 624 10.09 20.99 1.41
CA GLY A 624 10.00 20.18 0.19
C GLY A 624 11.30 20.07 -0.64
N VAL A 625 12.40 20.67 -0.18
CA VAL A 625 13.73 20.57 -0.81
C VAL A 625 14.54 19.46 -0.13
N PRO A 626 14.90 18.36 -0.81
CA PRO A 626 15.63 17.28 -0.17
C PRO A 626 17.11 17.58 0.06
N SER A 627 17.65 17.04 1.14
CA SER A 627 19.09 16.82 1.34
C SER A 627 19.45 15.44 0.79
N TYR A 628 20.55 15.33 0.05
CA TYR A 628 20.92 14.12 -0.69
C TYR A 628 22.29 13.57 -0.26
N VAL A 629 22.39 12.24 -0.15
CA VAL A 629 23.65 11.49 -0.05
C VAL A 629 23.64 10.40 -1.11
N ALA A 630 24.51 10.51 -2.11
CA ALA A 630 24.53 9.59 -3.25
C ALA A 630 25.00 8.18 -2.87
N ASP A 631 26.03 8.09 -2.02
CA ASP A 631 26.62 6.83 -1.55
C ASP A 631 27.12 6.99 -0.10
N PHE A 632 27.01 5.93 0.70
CA PHE A 632 27.53 5.84 2.07
C PHE A 632 27.94 4.40 2.40
N GLY A 633 29.10 4.20 3.04
CA GLY A 633 29.62 2.88 3.46
C GLY A 633 31.02 2.53 2.97
#